data_AF-A0A0N4ULP0-F1
#
_entry.id   AF-A0A0N4ULP0-F1
#
_cell.length_a   1.000
_cell.length_b   1.000
_cell.length_c   1.000
_cell.angle_alpha   90.00
_cell.angle_beta   90.00
_cell.angle_gamma   90.00
#
_symmetry.space_group_name_H-M   'P 1'
#
loop_
_entity.id
_entity.type
_entity.pdbx_description
1 polymer ?
#
loop_
_entity_poly.entity_id
_entity_poly.type
_entity_poly.pdbx_seq_one_letter_code
_entity_poly.pdbx_strand_id
1 'polypeptide(L)'
;MARGPKRHLKRLAAPHHWMLDKLGGVFAPRPRCGPHKLRESLPLILFLRNRLKYALTYREAKLICKQRLIKVDGKVRTDMRFPAGFMDVIRIDKTNETFRLLYDAKGRYATHRITGAEGNFKLCKVVKKAVGPKGVPFIVTHDARTIRYPDPHIKVNDTVIIDISTGKVTDYVKFDQGNLCMVTGGHNMGRVGIVGHREKHPGSFDIIHIKDIAGHSFATRLSNVFIIGKGTTALVSLPGPTKVLNGIICVHIPAVEGLNYVKKRIVEAICEGGNRSIPEIRLPVINMPVVEAHHKSQALIVVGWKKQSDYSLHPLVIGEPFRAEDIQIEELHNTGNFSSGVGIFGVNNGCDQFDDILSYGWLNEYDIRIKLGHSTTDGSNLSPVKETCDFKLLYILDHVTRHKIEELLSIIETRYKKLSFELANVDLQSQEAFELSRKGPLRQRILKAPMIYSIVLNSFNPPEFTLTLTSIGETETFFFDFVREIGLNLGIFMFNHSTFATCCGIKRRRAGPFDDRHSLLIKHLSVRNIMLNMARSHKLIDYYRKNVNSNVIQKMDEINIDEISENQLTEVLGDLQEAEVDENCIQMSFDREYTTINNFLVIFSKFFLKTECYSFRNFISIFLILIY
;
A
#
# COMPACT_ATOMS: atom_id res chain seq x y z
N MET A 1 -24.63 -39.80 32.54
CA MET A 1 -24.93 -39.10 31.26
C MET A 1 -25.31 -40.13 30.21
N ALA A 2 -26.44 -39.98 29.53
CA ALA A 2 -26.80 -40.85 28.40
C ALA A 2 -25.65 -40.85 27.36
N ARG A 3 -25.19 -42.04 26.96
CA ARG A 3 -24.13 -42.23 25.97
C ARG A 3 -24.74 -42.24 24.57
N GLY A 4 -24.26 -41.40 23.67
CA GLY A 4 -24.75 -41.29 22.29
C GLY A 4 -24.39 -39.95 21.63
N PRO A 5 -24.62 -39.79 20.31
CA PRO A 5 -24.31 -38.55 19.59
C PRO A 5 -25.21 -37.41 20.07
N LYS A 6 -24.60 -36.36 20.61
CA LYS A 6 -25.31 -35.16 21.08
C LYS A 6 -25.91 -34.40 19.89
N ARG A 7 -27.24 -34.31 19.82
CA ARG A 7 -27.95 -33.57 18.75
C ARG A 7 -27.97 -32.05 18.95
N HIS A 8 -27.87 -31.59 20.19
CA HIS A 8 -27.91 -30.18 20.56
C HIS A 8 -26.52 -29.63 20.88
N LEU A 9 -26.29 -28.34 20.61
CA LEU A 9 -25.11 -27.60 21.01
C LEU A 9 -25.56 -26.37 21.81
N LYS A 10 -25.10 -26.26 23.05
CA LYS A 10 -25.35 -25.08 23.88
C LYS A 10 -24.53 -23.92 23.36
N ARG A 11 -25.08 -22.70 23.44
CA ARG A 11 -24.44 -21.52 22.88
C ARG A 11 -23.11 -21.17 23.53
N LEU A 12 -23.03 -21.24 24.86
CA LEU A 12 -21.78 -21.04 25.61
C LEU A 12 -20.69 -22.07 25.27
N ALA A 13 -21.08 -23.26 24.79
CA ALA A 13 -20.15 -24.32 24.40
C ALA A 13 -19.79 -24.27 22.91
N ALA A 14 -20.35 -23.33 22.14
CA ALA A 14 -20.01 -23.15 20.74
C ALA A 14 -18.58 -22.58 20.59
N PRO A 15 -17.90 -22.82 19.46
CA PRO A 15 -16.59 -22.23 19.22
C PRO A 15 -16.61 -20.70 19.28
N HIS A 16 -15.63 -20.11 19.98
CA HIS A 16 -15.55 -18.66 20.16
C HIS A 16 -15.43 -17.87 18.84
N HIS A 17 -14.77 -18.44 17.83
CA HIS A 17 -14.58 -17.81 16.52
C HIS A 17 -15.89 -17.63 15.71
N TRP A 18 -17.00 -18.25 16.14
CA TRP A 18 -18.33 -17.98 15.57
C TRP A 18 -18.91 -16.64 16.00
N MET A 19 -18.36 -16.02 17.06
CA MET A 19 -18.80 -14.74 17.61
C MET A 19 -20.31 -14.73 17.90
N LEU A 20 -20.78 -15.77 18.59
CA LEU A 20 -22.16 -15.81 19.06
C LEU A 20 -22.29 -15.00 20.35
N ASP A 21 -23.31 -14.16 20.40
CA ASP A 21 -23.68 -13.38 21.58
C ASP A 21 -24.26 -14.28 22.69
N LYS A 22 -23.96 -13.95 23.95
CA LYS A 22 -24.40 -14.77 25.10
C LYS A 22 -25.93 -14.81 25.27
N LEU A 23 -26.63 -13.74 24.88
CA LEU A 23 -28.04 -13.50 25.21
C LEU A 23 -29.05 -13.91 24.13
N GLY A 24 -28.66 -14.09 22.87
CA GLY A 24 -29.58 -14.41 21.78
C GLY A 24 -30.16 -15.84 21.78
N GLY A 25 -30.09 -16.54 22.91
CA GLY A 25 -30.72 -17.85 23.14
C GLY A 25 -29.78 -18.92 23.70
N VAL A 26 -30.39 -19.97 24.27
CA VAL A 26 -29.67 -21.07 24.97
C VAL A 26 -28.86 -21.96 24.00
N PHE A 27 -29.31 -22.09 22.75
CA PHE A 27 -28.75 -23.02 21.78
C PHE A 27 -28.00 -22.30 20.65
N ALA A 28 -26.98 -22.98 20.13
CA ALA A 28 -26.29 -22.62 18.89
C ALA A 28 -26.62 -23.61 17.78
N PRO A 29 -26.57 -23.21 16.50
CA PRO A 29 -26.74 -24.14 15.40
C PRO A 29 -25.60 -25.16 15.41
N ARG A 30 -25.90 -26.42 15.74
CA ARG A 30 -24.92 -27.50 15.68
C ARG A 30 -24.64 -27.85 14.21
N PRO A 31 -23.38 -27.80 13.72
CA PRO A 31 -23.03 -28.24 12.38
C PRO A 31 -23.39 -29.71 12.18
N ARG A 32 -23.78 -30.07 10.95
CA ARG A 32 -23.89 -31.47 10.56
C ARG A 32 -22.51 -32.11 10.49
N CYS A 33 -22.46 -33.45 10.58
CA CYS A 33 -21.25 -34.18 10.19
C CYS A 33 -21.05 -33.98 8.68
N GLY A 34 -19.88 -33.46 8.30
CA GLY A 34 -19.55 -33.10 6.93
C GLY A 34 -18.03 -33.08 6.73
N PRO A 35 -17.52 -32.35 5.73
CA PRO A 35 -16.10 -32.37 5.38
C PRO A 35 -15.18 -31.88 6.50
N HIS A 36 -15.61 -30.86 7.24
CA HIS A 36 -14.80 -30.20 8.26
C HIS A 36 -15.23 -30.54 9.69
N LYS A 37 -14.28 -30.49 10.63
CA LYS A 37 -14.54 -30.75 12.06
C LYS A 37 -15.39 -29.63 12.67
N LEU A 38 -16.12 -29.93 13.76
CA LEU A 38 -17.03 -28.98 14.41
C LEU A 38 -16.33 -27.69 14.87
N ARG A 39 -15.08 -27.76 15.35
CA ARG A 39 -14.30 -26.60 15.81
C ARG A 39 -13.48 -25.93 14.71
N GLU A 40 -13.49 -26.49 13.50
CA GLU A 40 -12.74 -26.02 12.31
C GLU A 40 -13.74 -25.75 11.16
N SER A 41 -14.98 -25.37 11.50
CA SER A 41 -16.02 -25.06 10.51
C SER A 41 -16.95 -23.96 10.98
N LEU A 42 -17.54 -23.27 10.01
CA LEU A 42 -18.63 -22.30 10.15
C LEU A 42 -19.88 -22.86 9.46
N PRO A 43 -20.98 -23.13 10.19
CA PRO A 43 -22.22 -23.56 9.55
C PRO A 43 -22.84 -22.45 8.69
N LEU A 44 -23.38 -22.79 7.52
CA LEU A 44 -23.91 -21.84 6.53
C LEU A 44 -24.92 -20.82 7.09
N ILE A 45 -25.72 -21.20 8.08
CA ILE A 45 -26.63 -20.28 8.75
C ILE A 45 -25.91 -19.08 9.38
N LEU A 46 -24.74 -19.30 10.01
CA LEU A 46 -23.97 -18.22 10.61
C LEU A 46 -23.30 -17.35 9.54
N PHE A 47 -22.93 -17.96 8.41
CA PHE A 47 -22.45 -17.23 7.25
C PHE A 47 -23.52 -16.27 6.69
N LEU A 48 -24.73 -16.75 6.44
CA LEU A 48 -25.82 -15.92 5.90
C LEU A 48 -26.33 -14.86 6.90
N ARG A 49 -26.43 -15.23 8.18
CA ARG A 49 -27.07 -14.37 9.19
C ARG A 49 -26.10 -13.42 9.88
N ASN A 50 -24.97 -13.92 10.39
CA ASN A 50 -24.07 -13.14 11.23
C ASN A 50 -22.96 -12.45 10.42
N ARG A 51 -22.57 -13.01 9.26
CA ARG A 51 -21.52 -12.42 8.41
C ARG A 51 -22.10 -11.53 7.31
N LEU A 52 -22.89 -12.10 6.40
CA LEU A 52 -23.47 -11.35 5.27
C LEU A 52 -24.72 -10.54 5.63
N LYS A 53 -25.42 -10.92 6.71
CA LYS A 53 -26.69 -10.31 7.13
C LYS A 53 -27.81 -10.36 6.07
N TYR A 54 -27.75 -11.29 5.12
CA TYR A 54 -28.82 -11.53 4.14
C TYR A 54 -30.08 -12.16 4.75
N ALA A 55 -29.92 -12.80 5.90
CA ALA A 55 -31.03 -13.23 6.74
C ALA A 55 -30.87 -12.59 8.12
N LEU A 56 -31.97 -12.14 8.71
CA LEU A 56 -32.02 -11.72 10.11
C LEU A 56 -32.42 -12.91 10.99
N THR A 57 -33.34 -13.74 10.51
CA THR A 57 -33.89 -14.87 11.29
C THR A 57 -33.44 -16.23 10.79
N TYR A 58 -33.56 -17.26 11.65
CA TYR A 58 -33.32 -18.66 11.26
C TYR A 58 -34.27 -19.10 10.12
N ARG A 59 -35.51 -18.58 10.12
CA ARG A 59 -36.53 -18.92 9.13
C ARG A 59 -36.17 -18.37 7.76
N GLU A 60 -35.69 -17.14 7.66
CA GLU A 60 -35.21 -16.55 6.40
C GLU A 60 -34.01 -17.31 5.85
N ALA A 61 -33.00 -17.60 6.67
CA ALA A 61 -31.83 -18.39 6.24
C ALA A 61 -32.26 -19.75 5.68
N LYS A 62 -33.27 -20.39 6.29
CA LYS A 62 -33.87 -21.64 5.77
C LYS A 62 -34.51 -21.44 4.40
N LEU A 63 -35.26 -20.37 4.18
CA LEU A 63 -35.90 -20.08 2.90
C LEU A 63 -34.84 -19.88 1.80
N ILE A 64 -33.79 -19.10 2.06
CA ILE A 64 -32.70 -18.86 1.11
C ILE A 64 -32.02 -20.18 0.70
N CYS A 65 -31.65 -21.04 1.67
CA CYS A 65 -31.05 -22.34 1.38
C CYS A 65 -32.01 -23.26 0.59
N LYS A 66 -33.32 -23.18 0.84
CA LYS A 66 -34.33 -24.01 0.15
C LYS A 66 -34.58 -23.58 -1.28
N GLN A 67 -34.36 -22.31 -1.62
CA GLN A 67 -34.37 -21.81 -3.00
C GLN A 67 -33.20 -22.29 -3.86
N ARG A 68 -32.26 -23.09 -3.31
CA ARG A 68 -31.11 -23.68 -4.03
C ARG A 68 -30.11 -22.66 -4.61
N LEU A 69 -30.06 -21.45 -4.05
CA LEU A 69 -29.23 -20.35 -4.55
C LEU A 69 -27.77 -20.41 -4.07
N ILE A 70 -27.51 -21.18 -3.00
CA ILE A 70 -26.20 -21.25 -2.36
C ILE A 70 -25.49 -22.52 -2.85
N LYS A 71 -24.32 -22.32 -3.46
CA LYS A 71 -23.40 -23.38 -3.86
C LYS A 71 -22.16 -23.33 -2.98
N VAL A 72 -21.71 -24.48 -2.50
CA VAL A 72 -20.43 -24.65 -1.80
C VAL A 72 -19.59 -25.63 -2.58
N ASP A 73 -18.40 -25.22 -3.00
CA ASP A 73 -17.51 -25.95 -3.91
C ASP A 73 -18.26 -26.50 -5.14
N GLY A 74 -19.02 -25.63 -5.82
CA GLY A 74 -19.79 -25.95 -7.03
C GLY A 74 -21.07 -26.75 -6.81
N LYS A 75 -21.31 -27.29 -5.60
CA LYS A 75 -22.49 -28.11 -5.28
C LYS A 75 -23.55 -27.31 -4.53
N VAL A 76 -24.81 -27.39 -4.98
CA VAL A 76 -25.94 -26.76 -4.29
C VAL A 76 -26.12 -27.37 -2.90
N ARG A 77 -26.15 -26.52 -1.86
CA ARG A 77 -26.36 -26.95 -0.47
C ARG A 77 -27.67 -26.40 0.08
N THR A 78 -28.61 -27.30 0.34
CA THR A 78 -29.93 -26.95 0.91
C THR A 78 -29.99 -27.03 2.43
N ASP A 79 -28.99 -27.65 3.08
CA ASP A 79 -28.90 -27.68 4.54
C ASP A 79 -28.12 -26.47 5.06
N MET A 80 -28.82 -25.61 5.82
CA MET A 80 -28.23 -24.44 6.47
C MET A 80 -27.20 -24.78 7.55
N ARG A 81 -27.16 -26.03 8.04
CA ARG A 81 -26.19 -26.50 9.05
C ARG A 81 -24.97 -27.21 8.43
N PHE A 82 -24.81 -27.12 7.11
CA PHE A 82 -23.63 -27.66 6.44
C PHE A 82 -22.35 -26.97 6.97
N PRO A 83 -21.32 -27.74 7.40
CA PRO A 83 -20.07 -27.17 7.91
C PRO A 83 -19.18 -26.73 6.74
N ALA A 84 -19.18 -25.42 6.45
CA ALA A 84 -18.21 -24.83 5.54
C ALA A 84 -16.94 -24.47 6.32
N GLY A 85 -15.76 -24.78 5.79
CA GLY A 85 -14.49 -24.63 6.51
C GLY A 85 -13.47 -23.78 5.79
N PHE A 86 -12.23 -23.88 6.23
CA PHE A 86 -11.10 -23.17 5.63
C PHE A 86 -10.94 -23.53 4.15
N MET A 87 -10.67 -22.54 3.29
CA MET A 87 -10.53 -22.65 1.83
C MET A 87 -11.78 -23.05 1.03
N ASP A 88 -12.93 -23.30 1.67
CA ASP A 88 -14.16 -23.56 0.93
C ASP A 88 -14.61 -22.33 0.13
N VAL A 89 -15.09 -22.55 -1.10
CA VAL A 89 -15.64 -21.50 -1.96
C VAL A 89 -17.16 -21.54 -1.90
N ILE A 90 -17.77 -20.41 -1.53
CA ILE A 90 -19.22 -20.23 -1.46
C ILE A 90 -19.63 -19.27 -2.58
N ARG A 91 -20.51 -19.72 -3.48
CA ARG A 91 -21.05 -18.93 -4.58
C ARG A 91 -22.55 -18.71 -4.38
N ILE A 92 -22.99 -17.47 -4.59
CA ILE A 92 -24.39 -17.08 -4.59
C ILE A 92 -24.77 -16.65 -6.01
N ASP A 93 -25.60 -17.45 -6.67
CA ASP A 93 -25.87 -17.24 -8.10
C ASP A 93 -26.66 -15.95 -8.39
N LYS A 94 -27.55 -15.52 -7.48
CA LYS A 94 -28.37 -14.31 -7.69
C LYS A 94 -27.57 -13.01 -7.64
N THR A 95 -26.58 -12.93 -6.76
CA THR A 95 -25.76 -11.72 -6.59
C THR A 95 -24.47 -11.79 -7.41
N ASN A 96 -24.19 -12.93 -8.06
CA ASN A 96 -22.90 -13.22 -8.71
C ASN A 96 -21.68 -13.04 -7.81
N GLU A 97 -21.86 -13.13 -6.49
CA GLU A 97 -20.77 -13.02 -5.53
C GLU A 97 -20.15 -14.39 -5.25
N THR A 98 -18.82 -14.42 -5.25
CA THR A 98 -18.00 -15.55 -4.85
C THR A 98 -17.20 -15.20 -3.61
N PHE A 99 -17.31 -16.05 -2.60
CA PHE A 99 -16.61 -15.90 -1.33
C PHE A 99 -15.68 -17.09 -1.10
N ARG A 100 -14.52 -16.85 -0.51
CA ARG A 100 -13.66 -17.87 0.08
C ARG A 100 -13.61 -17.70 1.59
N LEU A 101 -13.76 -18.79 2.33
CA LEU A 101 -13.63 -18.78 3.77
C LEU A 101 -12.16 -18.85 4.17
N LEU A 102 -11.65 -17.77 4.75
CA LEU A 102 -10.28 -17.66 5.26
C LEU A 102 -10.30 -17.28 6.74
N TYR A 103 -9.15 -17.35 7.39
CA TYR A 103 -8.99 -16.82 8.74
C TYR A 103 -8.49 -15.37 8.68
N ASP A 104 -9.05 -14.55 9.55
CA ASP A 104 -8.55 -13.22 9.90
C ASP A 104 -7.38 -13.33 10.88
N ALA A 105 -6.57 -12.29 11.04
CA ALA A 105 -5.41 -12.25 11.94
C ALA A 105 -5.75 -12.56 13.42
N LYS A 106 -7.04 -12.39 13.80
CA LYS A 106 -7.57 -12.76 15.12
C LYS A 106 -8.05 -14.23 15.23
N GLY A 107 -7.84 -15.06 14.22
CA GLY A 107 -8.28 -16.47 14.19
C GLY A 107 -9.79 -16.66 13.97
N ARG A 108 -10.45 -15.71 13.31
CA ARG A 108 -11.90 -15.73 13.04
C ARG A 108 -12.15 -16.04 11.57
N TYR A 109 -13.29 -16.65 11.22
CA TYR A 109 -13.65 -16.77 9.80
C TYR A 109 -13.95 -15.40 9.19
N ALA A 110 -13.17 -15.02 8.18
CA ALA A 110 -13.42 -13.90 7.29
C ALA A 110 -14.14 -14.40 6.02
N THR A 111 -15.16 -13.66 5.61
CA THR A 111 -15.87 -13.90 4.35
C THR A 111 -15.18 -13.11 3.25
N HIS A 112 -14.14 -13.69 2.66
CA HIS A 112 -13.30 -13.00 1.69
C HIS A 112 -13.99 -12.98 0.32
N ARG A 113 -14.30 -11.79 -0.21
CA ARG A 113 -14.80 -11.65 -1.59
C ARG A 113 -13.65 -11.92 -2.57
N ILE A 114 -13.90 -12.80 -3.53
CA ILE A 114 -12.94 -13.21 -4.57
C ILE A 114 -13.56 -13.05 -5.95
N THR A 115 -12.73 -13.04 -6.99
CA THR A 115 -13.19 -13.01 -8.39
C THR A 115 -13.78 -14.36 -8.81
N GLY A 116 -14.65 -14.36 -9.82
CA GLY A 116 -15.22 -15.60 -10.36
C GLY A 116 -14.16 -16.58 -10.88
N ALA A 117 -13.07 -16.06 -11.45
CA ALA A 117 -11.94 -16.87 -11.92
C ALA A 117 -11.21 -17.56 -10.77
N GLU A 118 -10.93 -16.82 -9.68
CA GLU A 118 -10.31 -17.38 -8.47
C GLU A 118 -11.23 -18.42 -7.80
N GLY A 119 -12.55 -18.22 -7.90
CA GLY A 119 -13.57 -19.13 -7.36
C GLY A 119 -13.70 -20.47 -8.08
N ASN A 120 -12.99 -20.68 -9.19
CA ASN A 120 -12.99 -21.96 -9.92
C ASN A 120 -12.04 -22.99 -9.31
N PHE A 121 -11.05 -22.56 -8.53
CA PHE A 121 -10.08 -23.46 -7.89
C PHE A 121 -10.08 -23.31 -6.37
N LYS A 122 -9.52 -24.32 -5.70
CA LYS A 122 -9.39 -24.40 -4.25
C LYS A 122 -8.07 -25.08 -3.87
N LEU A 123 -7.42 -24.59 -2.81
CA LEU A 123 -6.27 -25.29 -2.23
C LEU A 123 -6.75 -26.31 -1.18
N CYS A 124 -6.17 -27.51 -1.23
CA CYS A 124 -6.42 -28.55 -0.24
C CYS A 124 -5.11 -29.15 0.29
N LYS A 125 -4.91 -29.11 1.60
CA LYS A 125 -3.82 -29.83 2.28
C LYS A 125 -4.04 -31.34 2.26
N VAL A 126 -3.00 -32.10 1.92
CA VAL A 126 -2.98 -33.56 1.97
C VAL A 126 -2.74 -34.02 3.42
N VAL A 127 -3.69 -34.77 3.97
CA VAL A 127 -3.63 -35.29 5.35
C VAL A 127 -3.09 -36.71 5.37
N LYS A 128 -3.45 -37.53 4.39
CA LYS A 128 -3.05 -38.94 4.30
C LYS A 128 -2.81 -39.33 2.85
N LYS A 129 -1.72 -40.06 2.60
CA LYS A 129 -1.47 -40.79 1.37
C LYS A 129 -1.52 -42.28 1.67
N ALA A 130 -2.27 -43.04 0.89
CA ALA A 130 -2.43 -44.48 1.08
C ALA A 130 -2.68 -45.19 -0.25
N VAL A 131 -2.60 -46.52 -0.24
CA VAL A 131 -2.90 -47.37 -1.38
C VAL A 131 -4.20 -48.10 -1.11
N GLY A 132 -5.11 -48.06 -2.09
CA GLY A 132 -6.43 -48.67 -2.02
C GLY A 132 -6.43 -50.10 -2.59
N PRO A 133 -7.63 -50.69 -2.73
CA PRO A 133 -7.76 -51.98 -3.42
C PRO A 133 -7.22 -51.88 -4.85
N LYS A 134 -6.66 -52.98 -5.36
CA LYS A 134 -5.99 -53.06 -6.67
C LYS A 134 -4.74 -52.19 -6.83
N GLY A 135 -4.07 -51.83 -5.72
CA GLY A 135 -2.82 -51.06 -5.77
C GLY A 135 -3.00 -49.60 -6.18
N VAL A 136 -4.22 -49.05 -6.16
CA VAL A 136 -4.50 -47.68 -6.61
C VAL A 136 -4.07 -46.67 -5.55
N PRO A 137 -3.10 -45.78 -5.81
CA PRO A 137 -2.72 -44.74 -4.86
C PRO A 137 -3.84 -43.70 -4.75
N PHE A 138 -4.10 -43.24 -3.52
CA PHE A 138 -5.03 -42.16 -3.25
C PHE A 138 -4.52 -41.24 -2.14
N ILE A 139 -4.94 -39.99 -2.21
CA ILE A 139 -4.74 -38.99 -1.16
C ILE A 139 -6.07 -38.60 -0.54
N VAL A 140 -6.03 -38.32 0.76
CA VAL A 140 -7.14 -37.74 1.52
C VAL A 140 -6.74 -36.34 1.92
N THR A 141 -7.61 -35.40 1.59
CA THR A 141 -7.44 -33.98 1.85
C THR A 141 -8.11 -33.57 3.17
N HIS A 142 -7.77 -32.38 3.68
CA HIS A 142 -8.34 -31.85 4.93
C HIS A 142 -9.86 -31.60 4.88
N ASP A 143 -10.44 -31.40 3.70
CA ASP A 143 -11.88 -31.32 3.45
C ASP A 143 -12.52 -32.68 3.15
N ALA A 144 -11.82 -33.77 3.50
CA ALA A 144 -12.26 -35.16 3.39
C ALA A 144 -12.54 -35.65 1.96
N ARG A 145 -11.97 -35.00 0.92
CA ARG A 145 -12.01 -35.55 -0.45
C ARG A 145 -10.94 -36.63 -0.61
N THR A 146 -11.34 -37.73 -1.25
CA THR A 146 -10.44 -38.80 -1.68
C THR A 146 -10.15 -38.65 -3.16
N ILE A 147 -8.90 -38.35 -3.50
CA ILE A 147 -8.45 -38.18 -4.89
C ILE A 147 -7.58 -39.39 -5.24
N ARG A 148 -7.98 -40.12 -6.29
CA ARG A 148 -7.27 -41.30 -6.80
C ARG A 148 -6.31 -40.90 -7.90
N TYR A 149 -5.26 -41.69 -8.08
CA TYR A 149 -4.19 -41.43 -9.06
C TYR A 149 -3.54 -40.04 -8.91
N PRO A 150 -3.10 -39.65 -7.69
CA PRO A 150 -2.32 -38.42 -7.52
C PRO A 150 -0.93 -38.60 -8.14
N ASP A 151 -0.28 -37.48 -8.46
CA ASP A 151 1.13 -37.47 -8.86
C ASP A 151 1.99 -38.17 -7.78
N PRO A 152 2.91 -39.07 -8.16
CA PRO A 152 3.82 -39.75 -7.23
C PRO A 152 4.57 -38.82 -6.29
N HIS A 153 4.90 -37.60 -6.74
CA HIS A 153 5.68 -36.61 -5.99
C HIS A 153 4.90 -35.96 -4.83
N ILE A 154 3.57 -36.04 -4.81
CA ILE A 154 2.74 -35.45 -3.75
C ILE A 154 2.95 -36.22 -2.44
N LYS A 155 3.33 -35.52 -1.37
CA LYS A 155 3.56 -36.05 -0.02
C LYS A 155 2.49 -35.54 0.96
N VAL A 156 2.53 -36.07 2.18
CA VAL A 156 1.66 -35.62 3.27
C VAL A 156 2.09 -34.21 3.71
N ASN A 157 1.13 -33.34 3.96
CA ASN A 157 1.25 -31.89 4.24
C ASN A 157 1.50 -30.98 3.04
N ASP A 158 1.72 -31.54 1.85
CA ASP A 158 1.68 -30.75 0.61
C ASP A 158 0.27 -30.21 0.37
N THR A 159 0.17 -29.15 -0.40
CA THR A 159 -1.10 -28.54 -0.77
C THR A 159 -1.35 -28.72 -2.26
N VAL A 160 -2.45 -29.38 -2.59
CA VAL A 160 -2.89 -29.60 -3.97
C VAL A 160 -3.87 -28.51 -4.38
N ILE A 161 -3.76 -28.07 -5.63
CA ILE A 161 -4.71 -27.16 -6.27
C ILE A 161 -5.76 -28.03 -6.96
N ILE A 162 -7.00 -27.88 -6.55
CA ILE A 162 -8.14 -28.64 -7.09
C ILE A 162 -9.00 -27.68 -7.90
N ASP A 163 -9.28 -28.05 -9.14
CA ASP A 163 -10.33 -27.41 -9.92
C ASP A 163 -11.70 -27.94 -9.43
N ILE A 164 -12.57 -27.01 -9.02
CA ILE A 164 -13.86 -27.31 -8.42
C ILE A 164 -14.81 -27.95 -9.43
N SER A 165 -14.69 -27.59 -10.70
CA SER A 165 -15.58 -28.06 -11.77
C SER A 165 -15.31 -29.52 -12.12
N THR A 166 -14.04 -29.86 -12.35
CA THR A 166 -13.61 -31.22 -12.73
C THR A 166 -13.35 -32.11 -11.53
N GLY A 167 -13.03 -31.53 -10.37
CA GLY A 167 -12.59 -32.26 -9.17
C GLY A 167 -11.18 -32.87 -9.30
N LYS A 168 -10.43 -32.50 -10.35
CA LYS A 168 -9.07 -32.98 -10.60
C LYS A 168 -8.03 -32.04 -9.97
N VAL A 169 -6.86 -32.60 -9.67
CA VAL A 169 -5.70 -31.82 -9.23
C VAL A 169 -5.04 -31.20 -10.47
N THR A 170 -4.84 -29.88 -10.46
CA THR A 170 -4.16 -29.16 -11.54
C THR A 170 -2.67 -29.05 -11.30
N ASP A 171 -2.28 -28.60 -10.10
CA ASP A 171 -0.89 -28.46 -9.66
C ASP A 171 -0.79 -28.75 -8.14
N TYR A 172 0.42 -28.81 -7.61
CA TYR A 172 0.69 -28.97 -6.18
C TYR A 172 1.84 -28.08 -5.71
N VAL A 173 1.83 -27.76 -4.42
CA VAL A 173 2.90 -27.04 -3.73
C VAL A 173 3.48 -27.93 -2.65
N LYS A 174 4.80 -28.10 -2.69
CA LYS A 174 5.54 -28.92 -1.73
C LYS A 174 5.64 -28.23 -0.38
N PHE A 175 5.59 -29.03 0.68
CA PHE A 175 5.94 -28.60 2.01
C PHE A 175 7.45 -28.48 2.17
N ASP A 176 7.95 -27.27 1.94
CA ASP A 176 9.36 -26.92 1.99
C ASP A 176 9.60 -25.55 2.65
N GLN A 177 10.84 -25.29 3.04
CA GLN A 177 11.27 -24.00 3.58
C GLN A 177 11.18 -22.91 2.50
N GLY A 178 10.86 -21.68 2.91
CA GLY A 178 10.72 -20.55 1.99
C GLY A 178 9.34 -20.38 1.35
N ASN A 179 8.42 -21.35 1.52
CA ASN A 179 7.05 -21.23 1.02
C ASN A 179 6.13 -20.47 2.00
N LEU A 180 5.16 -19.74 1.44
CA LEU A 180 4.16 -19.00 2.21
C LEU A 180 3.13 -19.94 2.83
N CYS A 181 2.83 -19.75 4.11
CA CYS A 181 1.86 -20.55 4.85
C CYS A 181 0.91 -19.71 5.71
N MET A 182 -0.29 -20.23 5.95
CA MET A 182 -1.23 -19.74 6.96
C MET A 182 -1.35 -20.75 8.08
N VAL A 183 -1.42 -20.24 9.30
CA VAL A 183 -1.71 -21.05 10.48
C VAL A 183 -3.22 -21.23 10.61
N THR A 184 -3.68 -22.48 10.61
CA THR A 184 -5.10 -22.85 10.69
C THR A 184 -5.60 -23.15 12.10
N GLY A 185 -4.69 -23.26 13.08
CA GLY A 185 -5.01 -23.72 14.43
C GLY A 185 -4.01 -23.26 15.49
N GLY A 186 -4.45 -23.27 16.76
CA GLY A 186 -3.64 -22.86 17.90
C GLY A 186 -3.70 -21.35 18.17
N HIS A 187 -2.72 -20.84 18.92
CA HIS A 187 -2.67 -19.43 19.33
C HIS A 187 -2.43 -18.48 18.15
N ASN A 188 -1.58 -18.88 17.20
CA ASN A 188 -1.20 -18.06 16.04
C ASN A 188 -2.16 -18.19 14.85
N MET A 189 -3.41 -18.62 15.07
CA MET A 189 -4.39 -18.88 14.02
C MET A 189 -4.66 -17.63 13.18
N GLY A 190 -4.63 -17.78 11.85
CA GLY A 190 -4.90 -16.73 10.87
C GLY A 190 -3.69 -15.87 10.49
N ARG A 191 -2.54 -16.05 11.14
CA ARG A 191 -1.29 -15.41 10.72
C ARG A 191 -0.73 -16.07 9.47
N VAL A 192 -0.09 -15.24 8.64
CA VAL A 192 0.52 -15.64 7.37
C VAL A 192 2.00 -15.29 7.40
N GLY A 193 2.85 -16.26 7.11
CA GLY A 193 4.29 -16.07 7.09
C GLY A 193 5.00 -17.13 6.28
N ILE A 194 6.31 -16.95 6.13
CA ILE A 194 7.20 -17.85 5.40
C ILE A 194 7.64 -18.98 6.32
N VAL A 195 7.58 -20.21 5.81
CA VAL A 195 8.09 -21.38 6.53
C VAL A 195 9.61 -21.28 6.65
N GLY A 196 10.11 -21.20 7.89
CA GLY A 196 11.53 -21.29 8.21
C GLY A 196 11.94 -22.73 8.50
N HIS A 197 12.63 -22.93 9.63
CA HIS A 197 13.15 -24.23 10.02
C HIS A 197 12.07 -25.18 10.59
N ARG A 198 12.19 -26.48 10.25
CA ARG A 198 11.37 -27.56 10.82
C ARG A 198 12.18 -28.34 11.85
N GLU A 199 11.73 -28.31 13.10
CA GLU A 199 12.25 -29.14 14.18
C GLU A 199 11.50 -30.47 14.21
N LYS A 200 12.25 -31.55 14.04
CA LYS A 200 11.71 -32.91 14.10
C LYS A 200 11.90 -33.47 15.51
N HIS A 201 10.82 -33.95 16.10
CA HIS A 201 10.87 -34.59 17.41
C HIS A 201 10.42 -36.05 17.29
N PRO A 202 11.32 -37.03 17.43
CA PRO A 202 10.94 -38.44 17.32
C PRO A 202 9.91 -38.79 18.41
N GLY A 203 8.77 -39.34 18.00
CA GLY A 203 7.67 -39.71 18.91
C GLY A 203 6.78 -38.55 19.37
N SER A 204 7.09 -37.30 19.01
CA SER A 204 6.28 -36.12 19.35
C SER A 204 5.85 -35.36 18.08
N PHE A 205 5.18 -34.23 18.27
CA PHE A 205 4.76 -33.37 17.17
C PHE A 205 5.93 -32.54 16.65
N ASP A 206 6.14 -32.56 15.34
CA ASP A 206 7.07 -31.66 14.68
C ASP A 206 6.64 -30.20 14.83
N ILE A 207 7.61 -29.35 15.10
CA ILE A 207 7.44 -27.91 15.30
C ILE A 207 8.01 -27.18 14.07
N ILE A 208 7.29 -26.17 13.60
CA ILE A 208 7.71 -25.33 12.47
C ILE A 208 7.83 -23.89 12.96
N HIS A 209 8.96 -23.28 12.65
CA HIS A 209 9.20 -21.85 12.83
C HIS A 209 8.73 -21.11 11.58
N ILE A 210 7.97 -20.03 11.78
CA ILE A 210 7.39 -19.20 10.73
C ILE A 210 7.82 -17.75 10.98
N LYS A 211 8.12 -17.02 9.91
CA LYS A 211 8.45 -15.60 9.96
C LYS A 211 7.45 -14.79 9.14
N ASP A 212 6.82 -13.81 9.76
CA ASP A 212 5.88 -12.89 9.10
C ASP A 212 6.63 -11.80 8.31
N ILE A 213 5.90 -11.07 7.45
CA ILE A 213 6.45 -9.96 6.66
C ILE A 213 6.99 -8.84 7.57
N ALA A 214 6.33 -8.57 8.70
CA ALA A 214 6.79 -7.63 9.72
C ALA A 214 8.06 -8.09 10.48
N GLY A 215 8.61 -9.26 10.14
CA GLY A 215 9.82 -9.80 10.75
C GLY A 215 9.61 -10.57 12.05
N HIS A 216 8.39 -10.59 12.60
CA HIS A 216 8.06 -11.37 13.78
C HIS A 216 8.17 -12.87 13.49
N SER A 217 8.86 -13.60 14.37
CA SER A 217 8.97 -15.06 14.32
C SER A 217 8.05 -15.71 15.36
N PHE A 218 7.43 -16.83 14.98
CA PHE A 218 6.66 -17.66 15.91
C PHE A 218 6.70 -19.13 15.51
N ALA A 219 6.39 -20.02 16.46
CA ALA A 219 6.38 -21.46 16.24
C ALA A 219 4.96 -22.05 16.29
N THR A 220 4.71 -23.09 15.48
CA THR A 220 3.46 -23.85 15.51
C THR A 220 3.68 -25.34 15.22
N ARG A 221 2.70 -26.20 15.54
CA ARG A 221 2.74 -27.63 15.19
C ARG A 221 2.53 -27.82 13.68
N LEU A 222 3.18 -28.83 13.11
CA LEU A 222 3.07 -29.23 11.70
C LEU A 222 1.62 -29.45 11.21
N SER A 223 0.73 -29.92 12.08
CA SER A 223 -0.69 -30.09 11.75
C SER A 223 -1.38 -28.78 11.38
N ASN A 224 -0.99 -27.68 12.01
CA ASN A 224 -1.67 -26.39 11.92
C ASN A 224 -1.20 -25.56 10.73
N VAL A 225 -0.06 -25.89 10.12
CA VAL A 225 0.49 -25.14 9.00
C VAL A 225 -0.17 -25.56 7.69
N PHE A 226 -0.66 -24.59 6.93
CA PHE A 226 -1.26 -24.80 5.62
C PHE A 226 -0.52 -23.95 4.59
N ILE A 227 0.02 -24.56 3.54
CA ILE A 227 0.76 -23.83 2.52
C ILE A 227 -0.19 -23.16 1.54
N ILE A 228 0.07 -21.89 1.25
CA ILE A 228 -0.77 -21.09 0.38
C ILE A 228 -0.05 -20.76 -0.94
N GLY A 229 1.28 -20.71 -0.92
CA GLY A 229 2.05 -20.08 -1.98
C GLY A 229 3.40 -20.72 -2.21
N LYS A 230 3.98 -20.43 -3.38
CA LYS A 230 5.38 -20.75 -3.72
C LYS A 230 6.21 -19.47 -3.46
N GLY A 231 7.24 -19.56 -2.63
CA GLY A 231 8.01 -18.38 -2.21
C GLY A 231 7.14 -17.37 -1.42
N THR A 232 7.28 -16.08 -1.74
CA THR A 232 6.49 -14.97 -1.17
C THR A 232 5.12 -14.80 -1.83
N THR A 233 4.91 -15.37 -3.01
CA THR A 233 3.68 -15.21 -3.79
C THR A 233 2.57 -16.14 -3.30
N ALA A 234 1.42 -15.58 -2.90
CA ALA A 234 0.25 -16.35 -2.51
C ALA A 234 -0.54 -16.81 -3.75
N LEU A 235 -0.98 -18.07 -3.80
CA LEU A 235 -1.86 -18.56 -4.88
C LEU A 235 -3.32 -18.10 -4.71
N VAL A 236 -3.64 -17.50 -3.56
CA VAL A 236 -4.99 -17.02 -3.22
C VAL A 236 -4.92 -15.62 -2.66
N SER A 237 -5.98 -14.86 -2.87
CA SER A 237 -6.15 -13.54 -2.27
C SER A 237 -6.34 -13.66 -0.75
N LEU A 238 -5.62 -12.82 -0.01
CA LEU A 238 -5.62 -12.82 1.45
C LEU A 238 -6.56 -11.74 2.01
N PRO A 239 -7.18 -11.97 3.18
CA PRO A 239 -7.98 -10.96 3.86
C PRO A 239 -7.06 -9.92 4.52
N GLY A 240 -7.27 -8.65 4.18
CA GLY A 240 -6.60 -7.51 4.81
C GLY A 240 -7.52 -6.28 4.81
N PRO A 241 -7.35 -5.34 5.75
CA PRO A 241 -8.21 -4.16 5.90
C PRO A 241 -8.11 -3.14 4.74
N THR A 242 -7.12 -3.28 3.86
CA THR A 242 -6.69 -2.20 2.95
C THR A 242 -6.78 -2.54 1.46
N LYS A 243 -7.69 -3.43 1.02
CA LYS A 243 -7.80 -3.78 -0.42
C LYS A 243 -8.16 -2.62 -1.37
N VAL A 244 -8.70 -1.50 -0.87
CA VAL A 244 -9.19 -0.41 -1.73
C VAL A 244 -8.11 0.65 -2.00
N LEU A 245 -7.05 0.71 -1.19
CA LEU A 245 -6.01 1.75 -1.27
C LEU A 245 -4.67 1.16 -1.68
N ASN A 246 -4.67 0.40 -2.77
CA ASN A 246 -3.48 -0.21 -3.35
C ASN A 246 -3.28 0.37 -4.74
N GLY A 247 -2.26 1.20 -4.94
CA GLY A 247 -2.04 1.85 -6.23
C GLY A 247 -1.01 2.96 -6.16
N ILE A 248 -0.87 3.67 -7.28
CA ILE A 248 0.06 4.79 -7.43
C ILE A 248 -0.75 6.07 -7.49
N ILE A 249 -0.28 7.11 -6.80
CA ILE A 249 -0.86 8.44 -6.80
C ILE A 249 0.17 9.46 -7.27
N CYS A 250 -0.33 10.50 -7.94
CA CYS A 250 0.43 11.67 -8.33
C CYS A 250 0.04 12.83 -7.41
N VAL A 251 0.99 13.41 -6.68
CA VAL A 251 0.78 14.47 -5.69
C VAL A 251 1.82 15.57 -5.90
N HIS A 252 1.41 16.83 -5.83
CA HIS A 252 2.32 17.97 -5.93
C HIS A 252 3.02 18.23 -4.59
N ILE A 253 4.36 18.23 -4.62
CA ILE A 253 5.24 18.51 -3.48
C ILE A 253 5.53 20.02 -3.46
N PRO A 254 5.09 20.77 -2.45
CA PRO A 254 5.39 22.20 -2.34
C PRO A 254 6.85 22.43 -1.96
N ALA A 255 7.43 23.56 -2.38
CA ALA A 255 8.87 23.82 -2.21
C ALA A 255 9.37 24.02 -0.77
N VAL A 256 8.48 24.29 0.18
CA VAL A 256 8.85 24.59 1.57
C VAL A 256 8.67 23.38 2.49
N GLU A 257 7.76 22.47 2.13
CA GLU A 257 7.43 21.32 2.96
C GLU A 257 8.11 20.08 2.39
N GLY A 258 9.08 19.52 3.12
CA GLY A 258 9.83 18.35 2.66
C GLY A 258 8.96 17.13 2.41
N LEU A 259 9.52 16.15 1.69
CA LEU A 259 8.86 14.89 1.31
C LEU A 259 8.14 14.19 2.47
N ASN A 260 8.76 14.21 3.67
CA ASN A 260 8.23 13.58 4.87
C ASN A 260 6.91 14.23 5.34
N TYR A 261 6.75 15.53 5.16
CA TYR A 261 5.50 16.23 5.49
C TYR A 261 4.38 15.79 4.54
N VAL A 262 4.65 15.75 3.23
CA VAL A 262 3.67 15.31 2.23
C VAL A 262 3.26 13.86 2.48
N LYS A 263 4.22 12.95 2.72
CA LYS A 263 3.91 11.56 3.10
C LYS A 263 3.01 11.49 4.32
N LYS A 264 3.34 12.24 5.38
CA LYS A 264 2.53 12.28 6.61
C LYS A 264 1.12 12.79 6.35
N ARG A 265 0.97 13.86 5.57
CA ARG A 265 -0.33 14.43 5.17
C ARG A 265 -1.17 13.44 4.37
N ILE A 266 -0.58 12.68 3.45
CA ILE A 266 -1.31 11.64 2.69
C ILE A 266 -1.80 10.55 3.64
N VAL A 267 -0.96 10.05 4.55
CA VAL A 267 -1.37 9.05 5.55
C VAL A 267 -2.49 9.58 6.45
N GLU A 268 -2.35 10.80 6.97
CA GLU A 268 -3.37 11.46 7.78
C GLU A 268 -4.69 11.61 7.01
N ALA A 269 -4.66 12.07 5.76
CA ALA A 269 -5.85 12.22 4.92
C ALA A 269 -6.55 10.88 4.67
N ILE A 270 -5.77 9.80 4.47
CA ILE A 270 -6.30 8.44 4.30
C ILE A 270 -6.95 7.95 5.60
N CYS A 271 -6.27 8.09 6.74
CA CYS A 271 -6.79 7.66 8.03
C CYS A 271 -8.06 8.45 8.42
N GLU A 272 -8.01 9.78 8.34
CA GLU A 272 -9.16 10.63 8.68
C GLU A 272 -10.36 10.36 7.76
N GLY A 273 -10.16 10.35 6.45
CA GLY A 273 -11.25 10.10 5.50
C GLY A 273 -11.77 8.66 5.58
N GLY A 274 -10.88 7.69 5.78
CA GLY A 274 -11.21 6.28 5.94
C GLY A 274 -12.04 6.05 7.19
N ASN A 275 -11.61 6.60 8.33
CA ASN A 275 -12.32 6.46 9.60
C ASN A 275 -13.66 7.21 9.61
N ARG A 276 -13.78 8.36 8.94
CA ARG A 276 -15.06 9.07 8.76
C ARG A 276 -16.05 8.31 7.88
N SER A 277 -15.58 7.60 6.87
CA SER A 277 -16.45 6.83 5.95
C SER A 277 -17.10 5.61 6.60
N ILE A 278 -16.56 5.15 7.74
CA ILE A 278 -17.08 4.00 8.47
C ILE A 278 -18.21 4.47 9.38
N PRO A 279 -19.43 3.90 9.28
CA PRO A 279 -20.53 4.27 10.15
C PRO A 279 -20.18 4.00 11.61
N GLU A 280 -20.61 4.89 12.52
CA GLU A 280 -20.36 4.77 13.96
C GLU A 280 -20.63 3.35 14.46
N ILE A 281 -19.59 2.74 15.06
CA ILE A 281 -19.69 1.39 15.61
C ILE A 281 -20.62 1.45 16.83
N ARG A 282 -21.87 1.03 16.63
CA ARG A 282 -22.82 0.85 17.74
C ARG A 282 -22.30 -0.26 18.65
N LEU A 283 -21.79 0.13 19.83
CA LEU A 283 -21.31 -0.82 20.84
C LEU A 283 -22.45 -1.76 21.27
N PRO A 284 -22.21 -3.07 21.32
CA PRO A 284 -23.22 -3.98 21.84
C PRO A 284 -23.44 -3.73 23.33
N VAL A 285 -24.69 -3.74 23.77
CA VAL A 285 -25.03 -3.65 25.20
C VAL A 285 -24.94 -5.05 25.81
N ILE A 286 -24.10 -5.21 26.82
CA ILE A 286 -23.99 -6.41 27.64
C ILE A 286 -24.74 -6.22 28.96
N ASN A 287 -25.37 -7.29 29.45
CA ASN A 287 -25.94 -7.30 30.79
C ASN A 287 -24.87 -7.70 31.80
N MET A 288 -24.53 -6.80 32.73
CA MET A 288 -23.68 -7.07 33.88
C MET A 288 -24.55 -7.42 35.11
N PRO A 289 -24.25 -8.49 35.86
CA PRO A 289 -24.99 -8.80 37.08
C PRO A 289 -24.69 -7.72 38.14
N VAL A 290 -25.73 -7.14 38.74
CA VAL A 290 -25.62 -6.31 39.95
C VAL A 290 -25.59 -7.25 41.13
N VAL A 291 -24.52 -7.17 41.92
CA VAL A 291 -24.25 -8.08 43.03
C VAL A 291 -24.33 -7.31 44.32
N GLU A 292 -25.19 -7.74 45.24
CA GLU A 292 -25.29 -7.19 46.59
C GLU A 292 -25.05 -8.31 47.62
N ALA A 293 -24.60 -7.95 48.82
CA ALA A 293 -24.40 -8.92 49.89
C ALA A 293 -25.74 -9.35 50.50
N HIS A 294 -25.96 -10.65 50.62
CA HIS A 294 -27.17 -11.18 51.26
C HIS A 294 -27.22 -10.80 52.75
N HIS A 295 -28.35 -10.21 53.17
CA HIS A 295 -28.58 -9.66 54.51
C HIS A 295 -28.28 -10.62 55.68
N LYS A 296 -28.36 -11.95 55.49
CA LYS A 296 -28.07 -12.93 56.55
C LYS A 296 -26.74 -13.67 56.42
N SER A 297 -26.27 -13.91 55.20
CA SER A 297 -25.12 -14.80 54.96
C SER A 297 -23.88 -14.06 54.47
N GLN A 298 -23.99 -12.75 54.18
CA GLN A 298 -22.97 -11.94 53.49
C GLN A 298 -22.50 -12.51 52.14
N ALA A 299 -23.12 -13.59 51.65
CA ALA A 299 -22.83 -14.15 50.35
C ALA A 299 -23.29 -13.18 49.27
N LEU A 300 -22.45 -12.98 48.26
CA LEU A 300 -22.76 -12.14 47.11
C LEU A 300 -23.87 -12.79 46.26
N ILE A 301 -25.04 -12.16 46.21
CA ILE A 301 -26.18 -12.59 45.41
C ILE A 301 -26.38 -11.61 44.26
N VAL A 302 -26.67 -12.13 43.07
CA VAL A 302 -27.06 -11.32 41.91
C VAL A 302 -28.49 -10.83 42.12
N VAL A 303 -28.66 -9.54 42.44
CA VAL A 303 -29.97 -8.91 42.71
C VAL A 303 -30.64 -8.45 41.41
N GLY A 304 -29.88 -8.21 40.36
CA GLY A 304 -30.42 -7.81 39.06
C GLY A 304 -29.39 -7.80 37.94
N TRP A 305 -29.79 -7.28 36.78
CA TRP A 305 -28.94 -7.15 35.61
C TRP A 305 -28.93 -5.68 35.17
N LYS A 306 -27.75 -5.06 35.15
CA LYS A 306 -27.54 -3.71 34.61
C LYS A 306 -27.11 -3.83 33.15
N LYS A 307 -27.84 -3.16 32.25
CA LYS A 307 -27.43 -3.00 30.85
C LYS A 307 -26.28 -2.00 30.80
N GLN A 308 -25.12 -2.42 30.31
CA GLN A 308 -23.92 -1.60 30.13
C GLN A 308 -23.38 -1.81 28.71
N SER A 309 -22.90 -0.75 28.07
CA SER A 309 -22.20 -0.83 26.78
C SER A 309 -20.89 -1.63 26.91
N ASP A 310 -20.65 -2.55 25.99
CA ASP A 310 -19.39 -3.28 25.89
C ASP A 310 -18.32 -2.44 25.21
N TYR A 311 -17.40 -1.90 26.00
CA TYR A 311 -16.28 -1.12 25.51
C TYR A 311 -15.15 -1.97 24.91
N SER A 312 -15.21 -3.30 24.99
CA SER A 312 -14.19 -4.18 24.41
C SER A 312 -14.03 -3.99 22.90
N LEU A 313 -15.09 -3.54 22.23
CA LEU A 313 -15.13 -3.25 20.79
C LEU A 313 -15.00 -1.76 20.46
N HIS A 314 -14.79 -0.91 21.46
CA HIS A 314 -14.69 0.53 21.27
C HIS A 314 -13.47 0.88 20.43
N PRO A 315 -13.55 1.87 19.50
CA PRO A 315 -12.39 2.35 18.75
C PRO A 315 -11.20 2.73 19.64
N LEU A 316 -11.44 3.31 20.83
CA LEU A 316 -10.37 3.62 21.78
C LEU A 316 -9.64 2.38 22.36
N VAL A 317 -10.26 1.20 22.31
CA VAL A 317 -9.67 -0.06 22.81
C VAL A 317 -9.06 -0.87 21.66
N ILE A 318 -9.80 -1.02 20.55
CA ILE A 318 -9.33 -1.77 19.38
C ILE A 318 -8.38 -0.94 18.51
N GLY A 319 -8.33 0.38 18.68
CA GLY A 319 -7.83 1.34 17.71
C GLY A 319 -8.83 1.59 16.58
N GLU A 320 -8.59 2.67 15.86
CA GLU A 320 -9.40 3.00 14.69
C GLU A 320 -9.20 1.96 13.57
N PRO A 321 -10.20 1.77 12.68
CA PRO A 321 -10.11 0.80 11.59
C PRO A 321 -8.97 1.07 10.60
N PHE A 322 -8.70 2.33 10.28
CA PHE A 322 -7.53 2.76 9.53
C PHE A 322 -6.51 3.37 10.50
N ARG A 323 -5.33 2.77 10.55
CA ARG A 323 -4.21 3.29 11.33
C ARG A 323 -3.08 3.71 10.40
N ALA A 324 -2.31 4.71 10.80
CA ALA A 324 -1.16 5.16 10.04
C ALA A 324 -0.13 4.04 9.81
N GLU A 325 0.00 3.13 10.77
CA GLU A 325 0.91 1.97 10.73
C GLU A 325 0.55 0.94 9.64
N ASP A 326 -0.72 0.90 9.23
CA ASP A 326 -1.22 -0.08 8.25
C ASP A 326 -1.05 0.40 6.80
N ILE A 327 -0.58 1.64 6.60
CA ILE A 327 -0.46 2.29 5.29
C ILE A 327 1.00 2.52 4.97
N GLN A 328 1.49 1.84 3.93
CA GLN A 328 2.85 2.06 3.41
C GLN A 328 2.80 3.11 2.30
N ILE A 329 3.67 4.11 2.38
CA ILE A 329 3.82 5.14 1.34
C ILE A 329 5.30 5.36 1.03
N GLU A 330 5.66 5.16 -0.24
CA GLU A 330 6.99 5.45 -0.77
C GLU A 330 6.89 6.38 -1.98
N GLU A 331 7.94 7.16 -2.25
CA GLU A 331 8.02 7.96 -3.47
C GLU A 331 8.93 7.24 -4.48
N LEU A 332 8.57 7.24 -5.76
CA LEU A 332 9.30 6.57 -6.83
C LEU A 332 10.74 7.08 -6.98
N HIS A 333 10.89 8.41 -6.98
CA HIS A 333 12.19 9.07 -6.98
C HIS A 333 12.39 9.65 -5.59
N ASN A 334 13.48 9.35 -4.91
CA ASN A 334 13.72 9.92 -3.58
C ASN A 334 14.12 11.40 -3.72
N THR A 335 13.12 12.26 -3.87
CA THR A 335 13.30 13.71 -3.87
C THR A 335 13.66 14.13 -2.44
N GLY A 336 14.81 14.79 -2.27
CA GLY A 336 15.17 15.32 -0.97
C GLY A 336 14.33 16.55 -0.63
N ASN A 337 14.68 17.22 0.46
CA ASN A 337 13.84 18.30 1.00
C ASN A 337 13.88 19.59 0.16
N PHE A 338 14.74 19.67 -0.86
CA PHE A 338 14.96 20.89 -1.63
C PHE A 338 14.23 20.89 -2.98
N SER A 339 13.74 19.74 -3.43
CA SER A 339 12.96 19.62 -4.65
C SER A 339 11.45 19.68 -4.42
N SER A 340 10.77 20.20 -5.43
CA SER A 340 9.35 20.52 -5.44
C SER A 340 8.72 20.06 -6.76
N GLY A 341 7.40 20.14 -6.90
CA GLY A 341 6.69 19.84 -8.14
C GLY A 341 5.96 18.49 -8.12
N VAL A 342 5.75 17.91 -9.30
CA VAL A 342 5.03 16.63 -9.44
C VAL A 342 5.74 15.54 -8.64
N GLY A 343 5.02 14.71 -7.91
CA GLY A 343 5.52 13.62 -7.06
C GLY A 343 4.73 12.33 -7.27
N ILE A 344 5.43 11.21 -7.47
CA ILE A 344 4.77 9.91 -7.68
C ILE A 344 4.95 9.07 -6.43
N PHE A 345 3.83 8.75 -5.77
CA PHE A 345 3.82 7.97 -4.54
C PHE A 345 3.09 6.64 -4.74
N GLY A 346 3.66 5.58 -4.18
CA GLY A 346 3.07 4.25 -4.12
C GLY A 346 2.35 4.12 -2.80
N VAL A 347 1.12 3.60 -2.82
CA VAL A 347 0.33 3.30 -1.63
C VAL A 347 0.17 1.78 -1.53
N ASN A 348 0.63 1.21 -0.41
CA ASN A 348 0.59 -0.22 -0.11
C ASN A 348 1.19 -1.06 -1.25
N ASN A 349 0.44 -1.98 -1.86
CA ASN A 349 0.93 -2.82 -2.97
C ASN A 349 1.34 -2.01 -4.22
N GLY A 350 1.06 -0.71 -4.28
CA GLY A 350 1.57 0.18 -5.33
C GLY A 350 3.09 0.38 -5.25
N CYS A 351 3.69 0.27 -4.05
CA CYS A 351 5.13 0.37 -3.86
C CYS A 351 5.88 -0.76 -4.58
N ASP A 352 5.31 -1.97 -4.60
CA ASP A 352 5.90 -3.13 -5.31
C ASP A 352 6.05 -2.90 -6.83
N GLN A 353 5.27 -1.98 -7.40
CA GLN A 353 5.32 -1.67 -8.84
C GLN A 353 6.44 -0.71 -9.22
N PHE A 354 7.13 -0.11 -8.25
CA PHE A 354 8.15 0.90 -8.50
C PHE A 354 9.38 0.36 -9.22
N ASP A 355 9.82 -0.86 -8.92
CA ASP A 355 10.96 -1.47 -9.60
C ASP A 355 10.68 -1.66 -11.10
N ASP A 356 9.47 -2.14 -11.43
CA ASP A 356 9.02 -2.28 -12.81
C ASP A 356 8.96 -0.92 -13.52
N ILE A 357 8.48 0.12 -12.82
CA ILE A 357 8.35 1.47 -13.38
C ILE A 357 9.72 2.11 -13.61
N LEU A 358 10.65 1.98 -12.65
CA LEU A 358 12.02 2.48 -12.79
C LEU A 358 12.76 1.79 -13.94
N SER A 359 12.44 0.51 -14.24
CA SER A 359 12.99 -0.20 -15.40
C SER A 359 12.58 0.44 -16.74
N TYR A 360 11.45 1.16 -16.76
CA TYR A 360 11.03 1.93 -17.93
C TYR A 360 11.82 3.22 -18.11
N GLY A 361 12.76 3.60 -17.24
CA GLY A 361 13.63 4.77 -17.43
C GLY A 361 12.88 6.01 -17.95
N TRP A 362 11.90 6.49 -17.18
CA TRP A 362 11.07 7.63 -17.56
C TRP A 362 11.89 8.92 -17.66
N LEU A 363 11.61 9.72 -18.70
CA LEU A 363 12.17 11.05 -18.86
C LEU A 363 11.45 12.03 -17.95
N ASN A 364 12.21 12.72 -17.11
CA ASN A 364 11.71 13.72 -16.17
C ASN A 364 12.11 15.12 -16.64
N GLU A 365 11.25 16.12 -16.42
CA GLU A 365 11.52 17.51 -16.76
C GLU A 365 11.61 18.36 -15.48
N TYR A 366 12.69 19.11 -15.31
CA TYR A 366 12.99 19.89 -14.10
C TYR A 366 13.29 21.36 -14.44
N ASP A 367 12.69 22.27 -13.69
CA ASP A 367 13.05 23.69 -13.65
C ASP A 367 14.00 23.92 -12.46
N ILE A 368 15.24 24.33 -12.73
CA ILE A 368 16.25 24.63 -11.72
C ILE A 368 16.47 26.14 -11.67
N ARG A 369 16.30 26.73 -10.49
CA ARG A 369 16.62 28.15 -10.23
C ARG A 369 18.03 28.26 -9.69
N ILE A 370 18.87 29.06 -10.33
CA ILE A 370 20.29 29.21 -10.01
C ILE A 370 20.57 30.67 -9.67
N LYS A 371 21.42 30.90 -8.67
CA LYS A 371 21.93 32.21 -8.30
C LYS A 371 23.45 32.23 -8.38
N LEU A 372 23.98 33.24 -9.07
CA LEU A 372 25.41 33.46 -9.23
C LEU A 372 26.00 34.26 -8.06
N GLY A 373 27.29 34.04 -7.78
CA GLY A 373 28.10 34.86 -6.87
C GLY A 373 28.44 34.26 -5.51
N HIS A 374 27.78 33.16 -5.11
CA HIS A 374 28.01 32.50 -3.84
C HIS A 374 28.03 30.97 -4.00
N SER A 375 28.75 30.28 -3.12
CA SER A 375 28.83 28.82 -3.00
C SER A 375 28.52 28.42 -1.56
N THR A 376 27.65 27.44 -1.37
CA THR A 376 27.35 26.86 -0.05
C THR A 376 28.04 25.51 0.11
N THR A 377 28.16 25.03 1.36
CA THR A 377 28.87 23.76 1.66
C THR A 377 28.27 22.57 0.90
N ASP A 378 26.95 22.53 0.78
CA ASP A 378 26.21 21.39 0.21
C ASP A 378 25.63 21.71 -1.18
N GLY A 379 25.81 22.94 -1.66
CA GLY A 379 25.24 23.46 -2.93
C GLY A 379 23.78 23.92 -2.86
N SER A 380 23.11 23.73 -1.72
CA SER A 380 21.75 24.24 -1.46
C SER A 380 21.77 25.68 -0.93
N ASN A 381 20.73 26.47 -1.18
CA ASN A 381 20.60 27.82 -0.63
C ASN A 381 20.28 27.86 0.89
N LEU A 382 20.11 26.70 1.54
CA LEU A 382 19.81 26.60 2.99
C LEU A 382 21.08 26.46 3.84
N SER A 383 22.13 25.86 3.28
CA SER A 383 23.39 25.64 3.98
C SER A 383 24.19 26.95 4.10
N PRO A 384 25.03 27.09 5.13
CA PRO A 384 25.86 28.29 5.29
C PRO A 384 26.73 28.52 4.05
N VAL A 385 26.89 29.80 3.69
CA VAL A 385 27.73 30.22 2.58
C VAL A 385 29.19 29.91 2.92
N LYS A 386 29.81 29.07 2.10
CA LYS A 386 31.20 28.65 2.28
C LYS A 386 32.15 29.67 1.64
N GLU A 387 31.84 30.07 0.43
CA GLU A 387 32.68 30.95 -0.39
C GLU A 387 31.79 31.97 -1.09
N THR A 388 32.21 33.24 -1.08
CA THR A 388 31.58 34.33 -1.83
C THR A 388 32.58 34.88 -2.82
N CYS A 389 32.15 35.20 -4.03
CA CYS A 389 32.99 36.00 -4.92
C CYS A 389 33.28 37.35 -4.23
N ASP A 390 34.53 37.80 -4.26
CA ASP A 390 34.93 39.06 -3.60
C ASP A 390 34.03 40.21 -4.06
N PHE A 391 33.42 40.93 -3.11
CA PHE A 391 32.47 42.04 -3.37
C PHE A 391 33.05 43.17 -4.26
N LYS A 392 34.37 43.23 -4.44
CA LYS A 392 35.02 44.15 -5.40
C LYS A 392 34.80 43.79 -6.87
N LEU A 393 34.28 42.60 -7.16
CA LEU A 393 34.01 42.07 -8.49
C LEU A 393 32.52 42.13 -8.87
N LEU A 394 31.78 43.14 -8.40
CA LEU A 394 30.39 43.39 -8.84
C LEU A 394 30.30 43.55 -10.38
N TYR A 395 31.38 44.01 -11.02
CA TYR A 395 31.53 44.10 -12.48
C TYR A 395 31.55 42.74 -13.21
N ILE A 396 31.76 41.61 -12.52
CA ILE A 396 31.73 40.27 -13.16
C ILE A 396 30.32 39.96 -13.68
N LEU A 397 29.28 40.36 -12.95
CA LEU A 397 27.90 40.06 -13.33
C LEU A 397 27.48 40.79 -14.62
N ASP A 398 28.02 41.98 -14.87
CA ASP A 398 27.71 42.78 -16.08
C ASP A 398 28.21 42.11 -17.37
N HIS A 399 29.22 41.25 -17.28
CA HIS A 399 29.82 40.57 -18.42
C HIS A 399 29.17 39.21 -18.73
N VAL A 400 28.32 38.69 -17.82
CA VAL A 400 27.53 37.48 -18.01
C VAL A 400 26.33 37.82 -18.89
N THR A 401 26.45 37.53 -20.18
CA THR A 401 25.35 37.69 -21.13
C THR A 401 24.61 36.37 -21.32
N ARG A 402 23.30 36.46 -21.61
CA ARG A 402 22.46 35.30 -21.96
C ARG A 402 23.11 34.39 -23.01
N HIS A 403 23.68 35.00 -24.05
CA HIS A 403 24.35 34.29 -25.15
C HIS A 403 25.51 33.41 -24.67
N LYS A 404 26.34 33.89 -23.75
CA LYS A 404 27.50 33.12 -23.26
C LYS A 404 27.06 31.92 -22.42
N ILE A 405 25.97 32.06 -21.66
CA ILE A 405 25.37 30.94 -20.93
C ILE A 405 24.82 29.92 -21.93
N GLU A 406 24.07 30.34 -22.93
CA GLU A 406 23.52 29.44 -23.97
C GLU A 406 24.63 28.66 -24.71
N GLU A 407 25.74 29.32 -25.04
CA GLU A 407 26.93 28.69 -25.62
C GLU A 407 27.51 27.61 -24.71
N LEU A 408 27.73 27.92 -23.42
CA LEU A 408 28.20 26.94 -22.44
C LEU A 408 27.24 25.75 -22.27
N LEU A 409 25.94 26.00 -22.20
CA LEU A 409 24.92 24.95 -22.08
C LEU A 409 24.91 24.04 -23.32
N SER A 410 25.09 24.60 -24.53
CA SER A 410 25.19 23.81 -25.77
C SER A 410 26.39 22.86 -25.80
N ILE A 411 27.53 23.30 -25.24
CA ILE A 411 28.75 22.48 -25.12
C ILE A 411 28.48 21.32 -24.17
N ILE A 412 27.85 21.61 -23.02
CA ILE A 412 27.49 20.61 -22.02
C ILE A 412 26.48 19.60 -22.58
N GLU A 413 25.43 20.06 -23.27
CA GLU A 413 24.45 19.19 -23.92
C GLU A 413 25.11 18.25 -24.94
N THR A 414 26.05 18.75 -25.74
CA THR A 414 26.81 17.95 -26.70
C THR A 414 27.66 16.86 -26.01
N ARG A 415 28.25 17.16 -24.85
CA ARG A 415 28.99 16.17 -24.04
C ARG A 415 28.07 15.06 -23.53
N TYR A 416 26.90 15.40 -22.98
CA TYR A 416 25.93 14.38 -22.54
C TYR A 416 25.36 13.57 -23.70
N LYS A 417 25.10 14.19 -24.86
CA LYS A 417 24.72 13.45 -26.07
C LYS A 417 25.76 12.39 -26.41
N LYS A 418 27.06 12.73 -26.39
CA LYS A 418 28.13 11.74 -26.60
C LYS A 418 28.12 10.62 -25.54
N LEU A 419 28.00 10.98 -24.26
CA LEU A 419 27.92 10.03 -23.14
C LEU A 419 26.73 9.07 -23.28
N SER A 420 25.61 9.51 -23.86
CA SER A 420 24.43 8.66 -24.05
C SER A 420 24.70 7.45 -24.96
N PHE A 421 25.57 7.60 -25.97
CA PHE A 421 25.99 6.49 -26.84
C PHE A 421 26.91 5.52 -26.10
N GLU A 422 27.83 6.06 -25.29
CA GLU A 422 28.76 5.27 -24.47
C GLU A 422 27.99 4.43 -23.44
N LEU A 423 27.01 5.01 -22.72
CA LEU A 423 26.17 4.30 -21.74
C LEU A 423 25.16 3.33 -22.37
N ALA A 424 24.86 3.49 -23.65
CA ALA A 424 24.04 2.55 -24.41
C ALA A 424 24.87 1.36 -24.96
N ASN A 425 26.21 1.37 -24.81
CA ASN A 425 27.16 0.46 -25.44
C ASN A 425 27.05 0.43 -26.97
N VAL A 426 26.77 1.58 -27.60
CA VAL A 426 26.71 1.71 -29.05
C VAL A 426 27.89 2.56 -29.50
N ASP A 427 28.74 2.00 -30.37
CA ASP A 427 29.85 2.74 -30.95
C ASP A 427 29.33 3.87 -31.84
N LEU A 428 29.82 5.09 -31.64
CA LEU A 428 29.38 6.29 -32.35
C LEU A 428 29.67 6.20 -33.85
N GLN A 429 30.66 5.39 -34.25
CA GLN A 429 31.02 5.15 -35.65
C GLN A 429 30.19 4.06 -36.32
N SER A 430 29.35 3.35 -35.57
CA SER A 430 28.53 2.26 -36.10
C SER A 430 27.29 2.78 -36.85
N GLN A 431 26.83 2.00 -37.84
CA GLN A 431 25.55 2.25 -38.50
C GLN A 431 24.36 2.15 -37.51
N GLU A 432 24.48 1.34 -36.46
CA GLU A 432 23.47 1.21 -35.41
C GLU A 432 23.26 2.53 -34.66
N ALA A 433 24.34 3.27 -34.33
CA ALA A 433 24.24 4.60 -33.72
C ALA A 433 23.45 5.58 -34.60
N PHE A 434 23.69 5.57 -35.91
CA PHE A 434 22.99 6.43 -36.86
C PHE A 434 21.50 6.10 -36.92
N GLU A 435 21.14 4.82 -37.00
CA GLU A 435 19.75 4.37 -37.07
C GLU A 435 18.97 4.65 -35.79
N LEU A 436 19.60 4.45 -34.62
CA LEU A 436 18.98 4.73 -33.33
C LEU A 436 18.81 6.24 -33.10
N SER A 437 19.84 7.03 -33.42
CA SER A 437 19.77 8.50 -33.34
C SER A 437 18.64 9.08 -34.21
N ARG A 438 18.37 8.49 -35.38
CA ARG A 438 17.24 8.89 -36.24
C ARG A 438 15.87 8.66 -35.60
N LYS A 439 15.74 7.67 -34.71
CA LYS A 439 14.48 7.34 -34.03
C LYS A 439 14.21 8.23 -32.82
N GLY A 440 15.25 8.74 -32.17
CA GLY A 440 15.15 9.61 -31.01
C GLY A 440 16.27 9.39 -29.99
N PRO A 441 16.18 10.02 -28.80
CA PRO A 441 17.16 9.86 -27.75
C PRO A 441 17.26 8.40 -27.27
N LEU A 442 18.50 7.93 -27.15
CA LEU A 442 18.83 6.58 -26.72
C LEU A 442 18.50 6.34 -25.24
N ARG A 443 17.90 5.20 -24.93
CA ARG A 443 17.77 4.75 -23.54
C ARG A 443 19.10 4.17 -23.06
N GLN A 444 19.56 4.62 -21.91
CA GLN A 444 20.70 4.04 -21.21
C GLN A 444 20.41 2.61 -20.72
N ARG A 445 21.39 1.71 -20.84
CA ARG A 445 21.27 0.33 -20.34
C ARG A 445 21.56 0.25 -18.84
N ILE A 446 22.44 1.12 -18.34
CA ILE A 446 22.79 1.19 -16.93
C ILE A 446 21.70 1.98 -16.21
N LEU A 447 20.91 1.28 -15.40
CA LEU A 447 19.89 1.92 -14.56
C LEU A 447 20.56 2.80 -13.50
N LYS A 448 19.98 3.97 -13.22
CA LYS A 448 20.42 4.98 -12.22
C LYS A 448 21.66 5.81 -12.56
N ALA A 449 22.26 5.68 -13.74
CA ALA A 449 23.26 6.66 -14.16
C ALA A 449 22.53 7.99 -14.53
N PRO A 450 22.96 9.14 -13.99
CA PRO A 450 22.31 10.40 -14.28
C PRO A 450 22.65 10.85 -15.70
N MET A 451 21.62 11.09 -16.50
CA MET A 451 21.74 11.50 -17.89
C MET A 451 20.87 12.70 -18.19
N ILE A 452 21.43 13.69 -18.89
CA ILE A 452 20.72 14.90 -19.34
C ILE A 452 20.56 14.81 -20.87
N TYR A 453 19.34 14.99 -21.37
CA TYR A 453 19.02 14.91 -22.80
C TYR A 453 18.88 16.28 -23.46
N SER A 454 18.34 17.27 -22.75
CA SER A 454 18.15 18.63 -23.24
C SER A 454 18.28 19.64 -22.11
N ILE A 455 18.86 20.80 -22.43
CA ILE A 455 19.11 21.91 -21.52
C ILE A 455 18.60 23.17 -22.20
N VAL A 456 17.64 23.87 -21.60
CA VAL A 456 17.11 25.13 -22.15
C VAL A 456 17.13 26.21 -21.07
N LEU A 457 17.61 27.41 -21.44
CA LEU A 457 17.60 28.59 -20.59
C LEU A 457 16.24 29.30 -20.74
N ASN A 458 15.44 29.31 -19.68
CA ASN A 458 14.10 29.90 -19.70
C ASN A 458 14.11 31.41 -19.43
N SER A 459 14.70 31.81 -18.30
CA SER A 459 14.75 33.21 -17.85
C SER A 459 16.15 33.54 -17.35
N PHE A 460 16.62 34.75 -17.66
CA PHE A 460 17.93 35.25 -17.28
C PHE A 460 17.78 36.67 -16.74
N ASN A 461 17.78 36.79 -15.41
CA ASN A 461 17.67 38.04 -14.66
C ASN A 461 18.83 38.10 -13.66
N PRO A 462 20.04 38.47 -14.10
CA PRO A 462 21.25 38.40 -13.28
C PRO A 462 21.04 39.11 -11.91
N PRO A 463 21.45 38.48 -10.79
CA PRO A 463 22.30 37.29 -10.68
C PRO A 463 21.56 35.93 -10.78
N GLU A 464 20.25 35.92 -11.02
CA GLU A 464 19.43 34.70 -11.01
C GLU A 464 19.01 34.28 -12.43
N PHE A 465 19.01 32.98 -12.69
CA PHE A 465 18.51 32.44 -13.95
C PHE A 465 17.93 31.04 -13.76
N THR A 466 17.10 30.61 -14.71
CA THR A 466 16.36 29.35 -14.60
C THR A 466 16.62 28.45 -15.79
N LEU A 467 16.98 27.19 -15.53
CA LEU A 467 17.21 26.17 -16.55
C LEU A 467 16.11 25.11 -16.51
N THR A 468 15.57 24.76 -17.67
CA THR A 468 14.81 23.51 -17.87
C THR A 468 15.75 22.40 -18.29
N LEU A 469 15.82 21.32 -17.52
CA LEU A 469 16.57 20.12 -17.83
C LEU A 469 15.60 18.96 -18.10
N THR A 470 15.89 18.16 -19.11
CA THR A 470 15.26 16.84 -19.28
C THR A 470 16.26 15.76 -18.91
N SER A 471 15.97 14.99 -17.87
CA SER A 471 16.93 14.03 -17.30
C SER A 471 16.30 12.68 -16.97
N ILE A 472 17.18 11.68 -16.81
CA ILE A 472 16.85 10.34 -16.31
C ILE A 472 17.90 9.95 -15.26
N GLY A 473 17.47 9.34 -14.16
CA GLY A 473 18.38 8.78 -13.16
C GLY A 473 19.02 9.82 -12.24
N GLU A 474 18.44 11.01 -12.18
CA GLU A 474 18.91 12.11 -11.35
C GLU A 474 18.78 11.86 -9.84
N THR A 475 19.71 12.45 -9.10
CA THR A 475 19.63 12.67 -7.65
C THR A 475 19.75 14.16 -7.36
N GLU A 476 19.29 14.62 -6.20
CA GLU A 476 19.48 16.04 -5.83
C GLU A 476 20.95 16.44 -5.78
N THR A 477 21.81 15.54 -5.30
CA THR A 477 23.26 15.76 -5.24
C THR A 477 23.84 15.99 -6.64
N PHE A 478 23.38 15.25 -7.64
CA PHE A 478 23.78 15.44 -9.03
C PHE A 478 23.43 16.83 -9.53
N PHE A 479 22.23 17.35 -9.22
CA PHE A 479 21.87 18.72 -9.60
C PHE A 479 22.72 19.79 -8.92
N PHE A 480 23.10 19.60 -7.65
CA PHE A 480 23.98 20.55 -6.97
C PHE A 480 25.39 20.57 -7.55
N ASP A 481 25.95 19.39 -7.85
CA ASP A 481 27.26 19.28 -8.48
C ASP A 481 27.24 19.83 -9.91
N PHE A 482 26.17 19.57 -10.67
CA PHE A 482 25.96 20.12 -12.01
C PHE A 482 25.89 21.65 -12.01
N VAL A 483 25.14 22.26 -11.08
CA VAL A 483 25.07 23.72 -10.94
C VAL A 483 26.44 24.29 -10.55
N ARG A 484 27.20 23.61 -9.69
CA ARG A 484 28.56 24.00 -9.33
C ARG A 484 29.50 23.97 -10.54
N GLU A 485 29.43 22.93 -11.36
CA GLU A 485 30.19 22.83 -12.61
C GLU A 485 29.86 23.94 -13.60
N ILE A 486 28.57 24.31 -13.75
CA ILE A 486 28.17 25.46 -14.55
C ILE A 486 28.82 26.74 -14.00
N GLY A 487 28.75 26.97 -12.70
CA GLY A 487 29.38 28.12 -12.04
C GLY A 487 30.88 28.20 -12.32
N LEU A 488 31.61 27.10 -12.15
CA LEU A 488 33.05 27.03 -12.38
C LEU A 488 33.41 27.24 -13.86
N ASN A 489 32.68 26.59 -14.78
CA ASN A 489 32.95 26.70 -16.22
C ASN A 489 32.66 28.11 -16.75
N LEU A 490 31.61 28.78 -16.25
CA LEU A 490 31.36 30.19 -16.58
C LEU A 490 32.53 31.08 -16.16
N GLY A 491 33.15 30.79 -15.01
CA GLY A 491 34.26 31.58 -14.49
C GLY A 491 35.55 31.42 -15.29
N ILE A 492 35.88 30.16 -15.61
CA ILE A 492 37.04 29.81 -16.43
C ILE A 492 36.89 30.38 -17.85
N PHE A 493 35.72 30.19 -18.47
CA PHE A 493 35.50 30.60 -19.85
C PHE A 493 35.49 32.13 -20.03
N MET A 494 35.09 32.88 -19.00
CA MET A 494 34.82 34.31 -19.15
C MET A 494 35.81 35.24 -18.43
N PHE A 495 36.41 34.83 -17.31
CA PHE A 495 37.07 35.78 -16.40
C PHE A 495 38.45 35.35 -15.91
N ASN A 496 38.92 34.13 -16.19
CA ASN A 496 40.06 33.54 -15.47
C ASN A 496 39.91 33.61 -13.93
N HIS A 497 38.67 33.73 -13.45
CA HIS A 497 38.31 33.83 -12.04
C HIS A 497 37.25 32.78 -11.72
N SER A 498 37.30 32.22 -10.52
CA SER A 498 36.28 31.27 -10.06
C SER A 498 34.97 32.01 -9.78
N THR A 499 33.99 31.85 -10.66
CA THR A 499 32.61 32.20 -10.36
C THR A 499 31.91 31.01 -9.71
N PHE A 500 31.03 31.29 -8.76
CA PHE A 500 30.28 30.27 -8.05
C PHE A 500 28.79 30.41 -8.36
N ALA A 501 28.11 29.27 -8.35
CA ALA A 501 26.67 29.19 -8.55
C ALA A 501 26.06 28.31 -7.46
N THR A 502 24.93 28.75 -6.91
CA THR A 502 24.16 28.01 -5.90
C THR A 502 22.77 27.70 -6.45
N CYS A 503 22.26 26.50 -6.16
CA CYS A 503 20.90 26.11 -6.51
C CYS A 503 19.90 26.71 -5.51
N CYS A 504 18.95 27.50 -5.99
CA CYS A 504 17.91 28.15 -5.18
C CYS A 504 16.63 27.32 -5.07
N GLY A 505 16.41 26.38 -5.98
CA GLY A 505 15.28 25.47 -5.91
C GLY A 505 15.17 24.60 -7.14
N ILE A 506 14.71 23.38 -6.96
CA ILE A 506 14.49 22.40 -8.03
C ILE A 506 12.99 22.13 -8.09
N LYS A 507 12.37 22.29 -9.26
CA LYS A 507 10.94 22.00 -9.46
C LYS A 507 10.79 20.97 -10.57
N ARG A 508 10.32 19.76 -10.25
CA ARG A 508 9.94 18.75 -11.24
C ARG A 508 8.61 19.14 -11.88
N ARG A 509 8.65 19.50 -13.16
CA ARG A 509 7.46 19.82 -13.95
C ARG A 509 6.76 18.55 -14.43
N ARG A 510 7.55 17.56 -14.87
CA ARG A 510 7.03 16.30 -15.43
C ARG A 510 7.79 15.11 -14.88
N ALA A 511 7.08 14.04 -14.54
CA ALA A 511 7.63 12.76 -14.13
C ALA A 511 7.14 11.66 -15.08
N GLY A 512 7.90 11.37 -16.13
CA GLY A 512 7.47 10.45 -17.19
C GLY A 512 6.14 10.86 -17.83
N PRO A 513 5.09 10.02 -17.79
CA PRO A 513 3.79 10.38 -18.35
C PRO A 513 3.01 11.36 -17.45
N PHE A 514 3.41 11.56 -16.19
CA PHE A 514 2.71 12.42 -15.24
C PHE A 514 3.16 13.87 -15.36
N ASP A 515 2.19 14.76 -15.42
CA ASP A 515 2.36 16.22 -15.48
C ASP A 515 1.56 16.89 -14.36
N ASP A 516 1.72 18.20 -14.18
CA ASP A 516 1.05 19.00 -13.14
C ASP A 516 -0.49 18.78 -13.14
N ARG A 517 -1.12 18.60 -14.32
CA ARG A 517 -2.58 18.33 -14.47
C ARG A 517 -3.05 17.05 -13.75
N HIS A 518 -2.15 16.10 -13.55
CA HIS A 518 -2.44 14.83 -12.90
C HIS A 518 -2.17 14.87 -11.40
N SER A 519 -1.51 15.91 -10.92
CA SER A 519 -1.04 16.00 -9.54
C SER A 519 -2.14 16.49 -8.58
N LEU A 520 -2.30 15.80 -7.46
CA LEU A 520 -3.16 16.28 -6.37
C LEU A 520 -2.42 17.34 -5.56
N LEU A 521 -3.05 18.50 -5.34
CA LEU A 521 -2.57 19.49 -4.38
C LEU A 521 -2.91 19.05 -2.96
N ILE A 522 -2.11 19.46 -1.98
CA ILE A 522 -2.30 19.12 -0.56
C ILE A 522 -3.71 19.49 -0.06
N LYS A 523 -4.24 20.64 -0.48
CA LYS A 523 -5.60 21.09 -0.15
C LYS A 523 -6.72 20.17 -0.65
N HIS A 524 -6.46 19.35 -1.66
CA HIS A 524 -7.43 18.45 -2.29
C HIS A 524 -7.18 16.97 -1.90
N LEU A 525 -6.30 16.71 -0.93
CA LEU A 525 -6.08 15.36 -0.38
C LEU A 525 -7.31 14.90 0.42
N SER A 526 -8.26 14.28 -0.28
CA SER A 526 -9.37 13.54 0.30
C SER A 526 -9.31 12.09 -0.16
N VAL A 527 -9.84 11.14 0.63
CA VAL A 527 -9.84 9.72 0.24
C VAL A 527 -10.49 9.49 -1.12
N ARG A 528 -11.58 10.22 -1.42
CA ARG A 528 -12.25 10.18 -2.73
C ARG A 528 -11.32 10.62 -3.86
N ASN A 529 -10.64 11.74 -3.70
CA ASN A 529 -9.73 12.27 -4.72
C ASN A 529 -8.50 11.38 -4.90
N ILE A 530 -7.98 10.82 -3.81
CA ILE A 530 -6.89 9.83 -3.82
C ILE A 530 -7.32 8.60 -4.62
N MET A 531 -8.52 8.07 -4.41
CA MET A 531 -9.06 6.94 -5.18
C MET A 531 -9.23 7.25 -6.67
N LEU A 532 -9.77 8.43 -7.01
CA LEU A 532 -9.91 8.86 -8.41
C LEU A 532 -8.54 9.02 -9.08
N ASN A 533 -7.58 9.59 -8.36
CA ASN A 533 -6.21 9.76 -8.86
C ASN A 533 -5.50 8.42 -9.07
N MET A 534 -5.70 7.44 -8.17
CA MET A 534 -5.19 6.07 -8.36
C MET A 534 -5.75 5.43 -9.63
N ALA A 535 -7.06 5.56 -9.88
CA ALA A 535 -7.69 5.01 -11.08
C ALA A 535 -7.14 5.67 -12.37
N ARG A 536 -6.97 7.00 -12.38
CA ARG A 536 -6.37 7.73 -13.50
C ARG A 536 -4.91 7.32 -13.73
N SER A 537 -4.13 7.22 -12.66
CA SER A 537 -2.71 6.83 -12.71
C SER A 537 -2.53 5.41 -13.26
N HIS A 538 -3.40 4.47 -12.85
CA HIS A 538 -3.37 3.11 -13.37
C HIS A 538 -3.62 3.06 -14.88
N LYS A 539 -4.65 3.77 -15.37
CA LYS A 539 -4.93 3.88 -16.81
C LYS A 539 -3.74 4.45 -17.59
N LEU A 540 -3.10 5.49 -17.05
CA LEU A 540 -1.97 6.15 -17.70
C LEU A 540 -0.74 5.24 -17.78
N ILE A 541 -0.43 4.52 -16.68
CA ILE A 541 0.67 3.56 -16.64
C ILE A 541 0.42 2.38 -17.59
N ASP A 542 -0.80 1.85 -17.63
CA ASP A 542 -1.16 0.75 -18.55
C ASP A 542 -1.07 1.17 -20.02
N TYR A 543 -1.45 2.40 -20.33
CA TYR A 543 -1.28 2.96 -21.67
C TYR A 543 0.21 3.07 -22.03
N TYR A 544 1.02 3.63 -21.12
CA TYR A 544 2.46 3.76 -21.34
C TYR A 544 3.11 2.38 -21.54
N ARG A 545 2.80 1.40 -20.68
CA ARG A 545 3.27 0.01 -20.76
C ARG A 545 3.08 -0.62 -22.14
N LYS A 546 1.96 -0.37 -22.81
CA LYS A 546 1.66 -0.91 -24.14
C LYS A 546 2.50 -0.28 -25.26
N ASN A 547 2.96 0.95 -25.07
CA ASN A 547 3.63 1.75 -26.10
C ASN A 547 5.15 1.89 -25.89
N VAL A 548 5.72 1.35 -24.82
CA VAL A 548 7.17 1.48 -24.55
C VAL A 548 7.99 0.72 -25.58
N ASN A 549 8.80 1.46 -26.36
CA ASN A 549 9.89 0.88 -27.14
C ASN A 549 11.11 0.61 -26.24
N SER A 550 11.79 -0.53 -26.44
CA SER A 550 12.91 -0.96 -25.60
C SER A 550 14.14 -0.04 -25.73
N ASN A 551 14.42 0.45 -26.93
CA ASN A 551 15.71 1.07 -27.27
C ASN A 551 15.66 2.60 -27.35
N VAL A 552 14.48 3.18 -27.57
CA VAL A 552 14.31 4.62 -27.85
C VAL A 552 13.33 5.21 -26.87
N ILE A 553 13.70 6.35 -26.28
CA ILE A 553 12.81 7.12 -25.42
C ILE A 553 11.89 7.93 -26.33
N GLN A 554 10.60 7.62 -26.31
CA GLN A 554 9.59 8.43 -26.98
C GLN A 554 9.14 9.54 -26.04
N LYS A 555 9.33 10.80 -26.44
CA LYS A 555 8.65 11.92 -25.78
C LYS A 555 7.18 11.81 -26.19
N MET A 556 6.31 11.42 -25.27
CA MET A 556 4.88 11.39 -25.55
C MET A 556 4.31 12.80 -25.49
N ASP A 557 3.56 13.14 -26.54
CA ASP A 557 2.70 14.32 -26.60
C ASP A 557 1.67 14.29 -25.46
N GLU A 558 1.14 15.45 -25.10
CA GLU A 558 0.18 15.61 -24.01
C GLU A 558 -1.07 14.73 -24.25
N ILE A 559 -1.20 13.63 -23.52
CA ILE A 559 -2.39 12.78 -23.58
C ILE A 559 -3.49 13.47 -22.78
N ASN A 560 -4.57 13.83 -23.44
CA ASN A 560 -5.78 14.29 -22.78
C ASN A 560 -6.53 13.06 -22.24
N ILE A 561 -6.45 12.82 -20.93
CA ILE A 561 -7.01 11.61 -20.29
C ILE A 561 -8.53 11.51 -20.46
N ASP A 562 -9.21 12.61 -20.74
CA ASP A 562 -10.66 12.66 -20.92
C ASP A 562 -11.15 11.84 -22.14
N GLU A 563 -10.26 11.52 -23.10
CA GLU A 563 -10.60 10.59 -24.20
C GLU A 563 -10.59 9.11 -23.77
N ILE A 564 -10.08 8.79 -22.57
CA ILE A 564 -9.98 7.41 -22.05
C ILE A 564 -11.21 7.05 -21.22
N SER A 565 -12.33 6.83 -21.92
CA SER A 565 -13.60 6.21 -21.48
C SER A 565 -13.86 6.08 -19.97
N GLU A 566 -14.87 6.82 -19.49
CA GLU A 566 -15.38 6.87 -18.11
C GLU A 566 -16.02 5.57 -17.57
N ASN A 567 -15.99 4.46 -18.31
CA ASN A 567 -16.91 3.34 -18.13
C ASN A 567 -16.60 2.35 -16.98
N GLN A 568 -15.82 2.70 -15.94
CA GLN A 568 -15.53 1.75 -14.83
C GLN A 568 -15.54 2.33 -13.41
N LEU A 569 -15.92 3.60 -13.19
CA LEU A 569 -15.99 4.18 -11.82
C LEU A 569 -17.38 4.18 -11.19
N THR A 570 -18.42 3.80 -11.93
CA THR A 570 -19.82 3.90 -11.50
C THR A 570 -20.32 2.76 -10.60
N GLU A 571 -19.60 1.64 -10.46
CA GLU A 571 -20.08 0.49 -9.67
C GLU A 571 -19.71 0.53 -8.17
N VAL A 572 -18.86 1.47 -7.72
CA VAL A 572 -18.44 1.59 -6.31
C VAL A 572 -18.98 2.85 -5.63
N LEU A 573 -19.50 3.82 -6.39
CA LEU A 573 -19.88 5.16 -5.92
C LEU A 573 -21.34 5.53 -6.28
N GLY A 574 -22.25 4.56 -6.23
CA GLY A 574 -23.68 4.82 -6.34
C GLY A 574 -24.17 5.62 -5.13
N ASP A 575 -24.82 6.76 -5.42
CA ASP A 575 -25.54 7.65 -4.50
C ASP A 575 -24.70 8.69 -3.73
N LEU A 576 -23.98 9.58 -4.42
CA LEU A 576 -23.72 10.93 -3.90
C LEU A 576 -23.77 11.96 -5.03
N GLN A 577 -24.78 12.85 -4.94
CA GLN A 577 -25.11 13.94 -5.86
C GLN A 577 -23.89 14.77 -6.27
N GLU A 578 -23.90 15.19 -7.54
CA GLU A 578 -23.00 16.14 -8.17
C GLU A 578 -22.90 17.41 -7.31
N ALA A 579 -21.73 17.65 -6.72
CA ALA A 579 -21.34 18.93 -6.17
C ALA A 579 -20.21 19.47 -7.05
N GLU A 580 -20.41 20.70 -7.50
CA GLU A 580 -19.66 21.49 -8.47
C GLU A 580 -18.15 21.18 -8.52
N VAL A 581 -17.69 20.74 -9.70
CA VAL A 581 -16.27 20.71 -10.05
C VAL A 581 -15.86 22.14 -10.33
N ASP A 582 -15.22 22.79 -9.35
CA ASP A 582 -14.60 24.11 -9.55
C ASP A 582 -13.47 24.01 -10.59
N GLU A 583 -13.66 24.65 -11.75
CA GLU A 583 -12.66 24.81 -12.83
C GLU A 583 -11.42 25.65 -12.42
N ASN A 584 -11.31 26.06 -11.15
CA ASN A 584 -10.25 26.92 -10.62
C ASN A 584 -8.93 26.20 -10.30
N CYS A 585 -8.70 24.99 -10.83
CA CYS A 585 -7.45 24.23 -10.61
C CYS A 585 -6.25 24.78 -11.43
N ILE A 586 -6.39 25.92 -12.10
CA ILE A 586 -5.43 26.45 -13.10
C ILE A 586 -4.57 27.62 -12.57
N GLN A 587 -4.80 28.17 -11.37
CA GLN A 587 -3.96 29.26 -10.85
C GLN A 587 -2.91 28.80 -9.85
N MET A 588 -1.67 28.69 -10.33
CA MET A 588 -0.47 28.72 -9.50
C MET A 588 -0.30 30.11 -8.88
N SER A 589 -0.25 30.19 -7.55
CA SER A 589 0.16 31.41 -6.84
C SER A 589 1.69 31.51 -6.82
N PHE A 590 2.29 31.89 -7.94
CA PHE A 590 3.67 32.38 -8.02
C PHE A 590 3.64 33.91 -8.15
N ASP A 591 3.19 34.60 -7.10
CA ASP A 591 3.31 36.05 -6.92
C ASP A 591 3.07 36.38 -5.44
N ARG A 592 4.07 36.13 -4.60
CA ARG A 592 4.22 36.81 -3.30
C ARG A 592 5.69 37.14 -3.11
N GLU A 593 6.01 38.40 -3.37
CA GLU A 593 7.24 39.05 -2.93
C GLU A 593 7.36 38.91 -1.41
N TYR A 594 8.35 38.15 -0.94
CA TYR A 594 8.74 38.20 0.47
C TYR A 594 9.66 39.41 0.65
N THR A 595 9.05 40.58 0.82
CA THR A 595 9.74 41.76 1.34
C THR A 595 10.24 41.46 2.76
N THR A 596 11.55 41.62 2.92
CA THR A 596 12.28 41.72 4.17
C THR A 596 11.58 42.62 5.17
N ILE A 597 11.11 42.05 6.29
CA ILE A 597 10.81 42.82 7.50
C ILE A 597 11.80 42.37 8.57
N ASN A 598 12.99 42.96 8.50
CA ASN A 598 13.75 43.29 9.69
C ASN A 598 12.93 44.33 10.45
N ASN A 599 12.26 43.92 11.53
CA ASN A 599 12.08 44.76 12.70
C ASN A 599 11.54 43.92 13.86
N PHE A 600 12.40 43.79 14.86
CA PHE A 600 12.09 44.05 16.26
C PHE A 600 10.82 43.44 16.87
N LEU A 601 11.09 42.61 17.88
CA LEU A 601 10.36 42.61 19.15
C LEU A 601 8.86 42.30 19.06
N VAL A 602 8.48 41.05 19.31
CA VAL A 602 7.48 40.63 20.31
C VAL A 602 7.38 39.10 20.19
N ILE A 603 8.27 38.42 20.89
CA ILE A 603 7.96 37.11 21.45
C ILE A 603 7.00 37.41 22.62
N PHE A 604 5.93 36.63 22.73
CA PHE A 604 4.82 36.66 23.71
C PHE A 604 3.47 37.21 23.22
N SER A 605 2.43 36.41 23.50
CA SER A 605 0.99 36.67 23.36
C SER A 605 0.30 36.30 22.02
N LYS A 606 0.10 34.99 21.80
CA LYS A 606 -1.13 34.48 21.14
C LYS A 606 -1.48 33.01 21.41
N PHE A 607 -0.82 32.38 22.38
CA PHE A 607 -1.40 31.31 23.19
C PHE A 607 -2.11 31.99 24.36
N PHE A 608 -3.44 32.09 24.33
CA PHE A 608 -4.40 32.22 25.44
C PHE A 608 -5.64 32.98 24.95
N LEU A 609 -6.67 32.24 24.57
CA LEU A 609 -8.10 32.54 24.77
C LEU A 609 -8.92 31.38 24.20
N LYS A 610 -9.78 30.79 25.05
CA LYS A 610 -10.53 29.52 24.91
C LYS A 610 -9.65 28.29 25.22
N THR A 611 -9.76 27.59 26.34
CA THR A 611 -10.90 27.27 27.20
C THR A 611 -10.40 26.87 28.61
N GLU A 612 -11.34 26.91 29.55
CA GLU A 612 -11.23 26.81 31.01
C GLU A 612 -10.61 25.50 31.55
N CYS A 613 -10.27 25.56 32.85
CA CYS A 613 -10.16 24.47 33.83
C CYS A 613 -8.77 23.93 34.23
N TYR A 614 -8.30 24.47 35.37
CA TYR A 614 -7.61 23.82 36.50
C TYR A 614 -6.11 23.45 36.41
N SER A 615 -5.32 24.20 37.22
CA SER A 615 -4.34 23.72 38.22
C SER A 615 -3.08 22.94 37.72
N PHE A 616 -1.84 23.14 38.16
CA PHE A 616 -1.08 24.16 38.91
C PHE A 616 0.37 23.60 38.97
N ARG A 617 1.38 24.44 38.73
CA ARG A 617 2.71 24.45 39.37
C ARG A 617 3.78 23.34 39.13
N ASN A 618 4.98 23.88 38.84
CA ASN A 618 6.35 23.39 39.06
C ASN A 618 6.90 22.50 37.92
N PHE A 619 7.97 22.86 37.18
CA PHE A 619 9.29 23.26 37.66
C PHE A 619 10.04 24.09 36.60
N ILE A 620 10.53 25.26 37.02
CA ILE A 620 11.62 26.04 36.41
C ILE A 620 12.94 25.45 36.92
N SER A 621 13.91 25.26 36.02
CA SER A 621 15.35 25.33 36.30
C SER A 621 16.09 24.75 35.10
N ILE A 622 16.84 25.58 34.37
CA ILE A 622 18.19 25.31 33.86
C ILE A 622 18.50 26.30 32.71
N PHE A 623 19.65 26.96 32.86
CA PHE A 623 20.39 27.83 31.92
C PHE A 623 19.97 29.30 31.77
N LEU A 624 20.37 30.07 32.79
CA LEU A 624 20.75 31.49 32.69
C LEU A 624 22.22 31.59 33.14
N ILE A 625 23.16 31.23 32.26
CA ILE A 625 24.62 31.42 32.41
C ILE A 625 25.19 31.65 30.99
N LEU A 626 26.00 32.72 30.83
CA LEU A 626 26.73 33.19 29.63
C LEU A 626 26.06 34.29 28.77
N ILE A 627 25.84 35.45 29.40
CA ILE A 627 26.26 36.74 28.82
C ILE A 627 27.35 37.28 29.76
N TYR A 628 28.58 36.85 29.50
CA TYR A 628 29.88 37.48 29.77
C TYR A 628 30.95 36.68 29.04
#